data_AF-A0A1V1NX17-F1
#
_entry.id   AF-A0A1V1NX17-F1
#
_cell.length_a   1.000
_cell.length_b   1.000
_cell.length_c   1.000
_cell.angle_alpha   90.00
_cell.angle_beta   90.00
_cell.angle_gamma   90.00
#
_symmetry.space_group_name_H-M   'P 1'
#
loop_
_entity.id
_entity.type
_entity.pdbx_description
1 polymer ?
#
loop_
_entity_poly.entity_id
_entity_poly.type
_entity_poly.pdbx_seq_one_letter_code
_entity_poly.pdbx_strand_id
1 'polypeptide(L)'
;MSENTIQNPDDKSIIDRNNEILINILRVLTMLENSLNRLMRNNFYDPAQYPEEFFVIESFILQMRCWITDYKFLSGTKNFSCLSMILLSNLCGMIIDLIDIVTSLKGKNRLQKIKKLLIKS
;
A
#
# COMPACT_ATOMS: atom_id res chain seq x y z
N MET A 1 10.87 -22.95 32.31
CA MET A 1 11.47 -22.53 31.04
C MET A 1 11.96 -23.78 30.33
N SER A 2 11.20 -24.25 29.34
CA SER A 2 11.67 -25.29 28.41
C SER A 2 11.63 -24.68 27.02
N GLU A 3 12.82 -24.48 26.45
CA GLU A 3 13.03 -24.14 25.05
C GLU A 3 12.40 -25.25 24.20
N ASN A 4 11.25 -24.97 23.57
CA ASN A 4 10.74 -25.83 22.51
C ASN A 4 11.50 -25.48 21.23
N THR A 5 12.66 -26.12 21.13
CA THR A 5 13.51 -26.16 19.96
C THR A 5 12.74 -26.74 18.78
N ILE A 6 12.61 -25.96 17.71
CA ILE A 6 12.03 -26.36 16.42
C ILE A 6 12.76 -27.64 15.96
N GLN A 7 12.03 -28.77 15.88
CA GLN A 7 12.61 -30.10 15.65
C GLN A 7 12.05 -30.82 14.41
N ASN A 8 11.58 -30.10 13.38
CA ASN A 8 11.23 -30.69 12.09
C ASN A 8 11.80 -29.87 10.91
N PRO A 9 12.64 -30.45 10.03
CA PRO A 9 13.19 -29.74 8.86
C PRO A 9 12.13 -29.14 7.92
N ASP A 10 10.93 -29.73 7.87
CA ASP A 10 9.83 -29.24 7.04
C ASP A 10 9.28 -27.89 7.53
N ASP A 11 9.19 -27.69 8.86
CA ASP A 11 8.68 -26.46 9.48
C ASP A 11 9.61 -25.27 9.23
N LYS A 12 10.93 -25.51 9.24
CA LYS A 12 11.93 -24.48 8.93
C LYS A 12 11.76 -23.98 7.49
N SER A 13 11.55 -24.88 6.53
CA SER A 13 11.35 -24.52 5.13
C SER A 13 10.09 -23.68 4.92
N ILE A 14 9.02 -23.95 5.66
CA ILE A 14 7.75 -23.22 5.60
C ILE A 14 7.93 -21.81 6.18
N ILE A 15 8.62 -21.68 7.31
CA ILE A 15 8.92 -20.39 7.93
C ILE A 15 9.77 -19.52 6.99
N ASP A 16 10.81 -20.09 6.38
CA ASP A 16 11.67 -19.37 5.45
C ASP A 16 10.88 -18.86 4.22
N ARG A 17 10.03 -19.71 3.65
CA ARG A 17 9.14 -19.33 2.53
C ARG A 17 8.15 -18.22 2.93
N ASN A 18 7.55 -18.33 4.11
CA ASN A 18 6.63 -17.31 4.60
C ASN A 18 7.34 -15.97 4.81
N ASN A 19 8.56 -15.99 5.35
CA ASN A 19 9.37 -14.78 5.50
C ASN A 19 9.67 -14.12 4.15
N GLU A 20 10.00 -14.90 3.11
CA GLU A 20 10.18 -14.35 1.75
C GLU A 20 8.91 -13.69 1.21
N ILE A 21 7.75 -14.32 1.41
CA ILE A 21 6.45 -13.74 1.02
C ILE A 21 6.22 -12.41 1.74
N LEU A 22 6.47 -12.35 3.05
CA LEU A 22 6.29 -11.11 3.81
C LEU A 22 7.26 -10.01 3.38
N ILE A 23 8.51 -10.35 3.11
CA ILE A 23 9.48 -9.40 2.54
C ILE A 23 8.97 -8.84 1.21
N ASN A 24 8.43 -9.68 0.35
CA ASN A 24 7.88 -9.25 -0.93
C ASN A 24 6.63 -8.36 -0.74
N ILE A 25 5.74 -8.67 0.19
CA ILE A 25 4.60 -7.81 0.52
C ILE A 25 5.11 -6.44 1.00
N LEU A 26 6.06 -6.39 1.92
CA LEU A 26 6.63 -5.13 2.41
C LEU A 26 7.26 -4.31 1.27
N ARG A 27 7.99 -4.95 0.35
CA ARG A 27 8.54 -4.29 -0.85
C ARG A 27 7.44 -3.71 -1.74
N VAL A 28 6.38 -4.48 -1.99
CA VAL A 28 5.24 -4.02 -2.80
C VAL A 28 4.56 -2.83 -2.13
N LEU A 29 4.34 -2.87 -0.81
CA LEU A 29 3.80 -1.73 -0.07
C LEU A 29 4.67 -0.47 -0.23
N THR A 30 6.00 -0.60 -0.25
CA THR A 30 6.93 0.53 -0.52
C THR A 30 6.83 1.04 -1.95
N MET A 31 6.77 0.15 -2.93
CA MET A 31 6.60 0.56 -4.33
C MET A 31 5.24 1.26 -4.55
N LEU A 32 4.21 0.78 -3.86
CA LEU A 32 2.86 1.31 -3.93
C LEU A 32 2.77 2.72 -3.34
N GLU A 33 3.26 2.93 -2.12
CA GLU A 33 3.33 4.25 -1.48
C GLU A 33 4.02 5.28 -2.38
N ASN A 34 5.17 4.91 -2.97
CA ASN A 34 5.89 5.77 -3.91
C ASN A 34 5.08 6.08 -5.18
N SER A 35 4.33 5.09 -5.67
CA SER A 35 3.50 5.24 -6.87
C SER A 35 2.28 6.13 -6.63
N LEU A 36 1.62 5.99 -5.47
CA LEU A 36 0.52 6.85 -5.04
C LEU A 36 0.98 8.29 -4.86
N ASN A 37 2.12 8.49 -4.20
CA ASN A 37 2.76 9.79 -4.07
C ASN A 37 3.03 10.45 -5.43
N ARG A 38 3.51 9.66 -6.41
CA ARG A 38 3.73 10.14 -7.78
C ARG A 38 2.40 10.47 -8.46
N LEU A 39 1.36 9.66 -8.28
CA LEU A 39 0.02 9.89 -8.82
C LEU A 39 -0.53 11.24 -8.32
N MET A 40 -0.43 11.52 -7.02
CA MET A 40 -0.91 12.79 -6.47
C MET A 40 -0.16 14.00 -7.05
N ARG A 41 1.19 13.96 -7.07
CA ARG A 41 2.01 15.06 -7.63
C ARG A 41 1.72 15.34 -9.11
N ASN A 42 1.37 14.31 -9.88
CA ASN A 42 1.03 14.46 -11.28
C ASN A 42 -0.33 15.12 -11.49
N ASN A 43 -1.28 14.95 -10.57
CA ASN A 43 -2.65 15.44 -10.72
C ASN A 43 -2.91 16.78 -10.02
N PHE A 44 -2.24 17.03 -8.89
CA PHE A 44 -2.42 18.21 -8.04
C PHE A 44 -1.15 19.05 -7.94
N TYR A 45 -1.28 20.37 -7.77
CA TYR A 45 -0.13 21.28 -7.67
C TYR A 45 0.44 21.34 -6.25
N ASP A 46 -0.43 21.24 -5.25
CA ASP A 46 -0.12 21.39 -3.83
C ASP A 46 -0.68 20.18 -3.05
N PRO A 47 0.09 19.57 -2.12
CA PRO A 47 -0.40 18.57 -1.18
C PRO A 47 -1.69 18.94 -0.44
N ALA A 48 -1.96 20.22 -0.20
CA ALA A 48 -3.23 20.66 0.41
C ALA A 48 -4.47 20.35 -0.44
N GLN A 49 -4.29 20.00 -1.71
CA GLN A 49 -5.37 19.63 -2.64
C GLN A 49 -5.58 18.11 -2.72
N TYR A 50 -4.76 17.32 -2.02
CA TYR A 50 -4.86 15.87 -2.11
C TYR A 50 -6.17 15.40 -1.45
N PRO A 51 -6.86 14.42 -2.05
CA PRO A 51 -8.07 13.85 -1.47
C PRO A 51 -7.74 13.21 -0.11
N GLU A 52 -8.69 13.25 0.83
CA GLU A 52 -8.52 12.68 2.17
C GLU A 52 -8.18 11.20 2.11
N GLU A 53 -8.77 10.48 1.15
CA GLU A 53 -8.57 9.06 0.87
C GLU A 53 -7.09 8.73 0.66
N PHE A 54 -6.29 9.63 0.07
CA PHE A 54 -4.85 9.43 -0.09
C PHE A 54 -4.15 9.29 1.27
N PHE A 55 -4.47 10.16 2.23
CA PHE A 55 -3.86 10.14 3.56
C PHE A 55 -4.33 8.93 4.38
N VAL A 56 -5.59 8.52 4.21
CA VAL A 56 -6.11 7.28 4.82
C VAL A 56 -5.34 6.06 4.30
N ILE A 57 -5.09 5.99 2.98
CA ILE A 57 -4.30 4.91 2.38
C ILE A 57 -2.86 4.92 2.87
N GLU A 58 -2.22 6.09 2.96
CA GLU A 58 -0.85 6.22 3.46
C GLU A 58 -0.74 5.71 4.90
N SER A 59 -1.67 6.12 5.78
CA SER A 59 -1.75 5.63 7.15
C SER A 59 -1.99 4.11 7.19
N PHE A 60 -2.87 3.58 6.34
CA PHE A 60 -3.17 2.16 6.28
C PHE A 60 -1.96 1.33 5.84
N ILE A 61 -1.22 1.79 4.82
CA ILE A 61 0.04 1.15 4.38
C ILE A 61 1.05 1.12 5.53
N LEU A 62 1.20 2.22 6.28
CA LEU A 62 2.09 2.27 7.43
C LEU A 62 1.68 1.26 8.51
N GLN A 63 0.39 1.22 8.86
CA GLN A 63 -0.15 0.26 9.82
C GLN A 63 0.07 -1.19 9.38
N MET A 64 -0.13 -1.50 8.10
CA MET A 64 0.17 -2.83 7.56
C MET A 64 1.65 -3.20 7.70
N ARG A 65 2.58 -2.26 7.45
CA ARG A 65 4.02 -2.52 7.63
C ARG A 65 4.38 -2.79 9.09
N CYS A 66 3.87 -1.99 10.01
CA CYS A 66 4.05 -2.22 11.45
C CYS A 66 3.51 -3.59 11.84
N TRP A 67 2.26 -3.89 11.48
CA TRP A 67 1.62 -5.16 11.81
C TRP A 67 2.38 -6.37 11.24
N ILE A 68 2.78 -6.34 9.97
CA ILE A 68 3.55 -7.43 9.35
C ILE A 68 4.88 -7.61 10.08
N THR A 69 5.57 -6.52 10.42
CA THR A 69 6.89 -6.57 11.06
C THR A 69 6.82 -7.09 12.50
N ASP A 70 5.85 -6.58 13.26
CA ASP A 70 5.67 -6.87 14.69
C ASP A 70 5.16 -8.30 14.90
N TYR A 71 4.30 -8.80 13.99
CA TYR A 71 3.64 -10.10 14.13
C TYR A 71 4.15 -11.16 13.15
N LYS A 72 5.27 -10.96 12.44
CA LYS A 72 5.83 -11.94 11.48
C LYS A 72 6.08 -13.34 12.05
N PHE A 73 6.27 -13.46 13.37
CA PHE A 73 6.43 -14.75 14.05
C PHE A 73 5.16 -15.62 13.98
N LEU A 74 4.00 -15.00 13.75
CA LEU A 74 2.71 -15.67 13.54
C LEU A 74 2.49 -16.11 12.09
N SER A 75 3.45 -15.89 11.19
CA SER A 75 3.32 -16.17 9.75
C SER A 75 3.05 -17.63 9.41
N GLY A 76 3.41 -18.57 10.31
CA GLY A 76 3.06 -19.98 10.17
C GLY A 76 1.56 -20.30 10.40
N THR A 77 0.77 -19.34 10.89
CA THR A 77 -0.64 -19.57 11.23
C THR A 77 -1.57 -19.22 10.08
N LYS A 78 -2.64 -20.01 9.90
CA LYS A 78 -3.68 -19.73 8.91
C LYS A 78 -4.37 -18.38 9.14
N ASN A 79 -4.54 -17.98 10.40
CA ASN A 79 -5.16 -16.72 10.77
C ASN A 79 -4.34 -15.53 10.26
N PHE A 80 -3.01 -15.59 10.42
CA PHE A 80 -2.13 -14.54 9.93
C PHE A 80 -2.22 -14.39 8.40
N SER A 81 -2.21 -15.51 7.66
CA SER A 81 -2.37 -15.49 6.20
C SER A 81 -3.73 -14.95 5.77
N CYS A 82 -4.81 -15.37 6.42
CA CYS A 82 -6.17 -14.90 6.14
C CYS A 82 -6.32 -13.39 6.40
N LEU A 83 -5.83 -12.91 7.54
CA LEU A 83 -5.83 -11.48 7.87
C LEU A 83 -4.99 -10.68 6.88
N SER A 84 -3.81 -11.18 6.50
CA SER A 84 -2.97 -10.54 5.48
C SER A 84 -3.70 -10.37 4.15
N MET A 85 -4.44 -11.40 3.70
CA MET A 85 -5.26 -11.33 2.49
C MET A 85 -6.39 -10.30 2.62
N ILE A 86 -7.11 -10.28 3.74
CA ILE A 86 -8.20 -9.31 3.99
C ILE A 86 -7.64 -7.88 3.95
N LEU A 87 -6.52 -7.62 4.62
CA LEU A 87 -5.89 -6.30 4.63
C LEU A 87 -5.45 -5.86 3.23
N LEU A 88 -4.86 -6.78 2.44
CA LEU A 88 -4.50 -6.50 1.05
C LEU A 88 -5.72 -6.21 0.16
N SER A 89 -6.81 -6.97 0.33
CA SER A 89 -8.06 -6.73 -0.39
C SER A 89 -8.66 -5.36 -0.06
N ASN A 90 -8.66 -4.97 1.21
CA ASN A 90 -9.12 -3.66 1.64
C ASN A 90 -8.26 -2.53 1.05
N LEU A 91 -6.94 -2.68 1.09
CA LEU A 91 -6.01 -1.71 0.48
C LEU A 91 -6.29 -1.56 -1.03
N CYS A 92 -6.49 -2.65 -1.75
CA CYS A 92 -6.84 -2.62 -3.17
C CYS A 92 -8.14 -1.85 -3.42
N GLY A 93 -9.18 -2.08 -2.61
CA GLY A 93 -10.45 -1.35 -2.71
C GLY A 93 -10.26 0.16 -2.55
N MET A 94 -9.57 0.57 -1.48
CA MET A 94 -9.30 1.99 -1.22
C MET A 94 -8.52 2.66 -2.35
N ILE A 95 -7.56 1.94 -2.97
CA ILE A 95 -6.79 2.47 -4.11
C ILE A 95 -7.67 2.65 -5.35
N ILE A 96 -8.60 1.73 -5.61
CA ILE A 96 -9.55 1.86 -6.72
C ILE A 96 -10.40 3.12 -6.49
N ASP A 97 -10.94 3.29 -5.29
CA ASP A 97 -11.73 4.47 -4.93
C ASP A 97 -10.92 5.77 -5.11
N LEU A 98 -9.66 5.79 -4.67
CA LEU A 98 -8.77 6.92 -4.88
C LEU A 98 -8.53 7.21 -6.37
N ILE A 99 -8.33 6.18 -7.19
CA ILE A 99 -8.13 6.35 -8.64
C ILE A 99 -9.38 6.97 -9.27
N ASP A 100 -10.58 6.54 -8.89
CA ASP A 100 -11.84 7.09 -9.39
C ASP A 100 -12.02 8.56 -8.99
N ILE A 101 -11.64 8.92 -7.76
CA ILE A 101 -11.65 10.31 -7.29
C ILE A 101 -10.66 11.17 -8.10
N VAL A 102 -9.41 10.70 -8.27
CA VAL A 102 -8.36 11.44 -8.99
C VAL A 102 -8.70 11.59 -10.48
N THR A 103 -9.33 10.60 -11.08
CA THR A 103 -9.69 10.65 -12.51
C THR A 103 -10.94 11.49 -12.77
N SER A 104 -11.89 11.51 -11.85
CA SER A 104 -13.10 12.35 -11.93
C SER A 104 -12.81 13.83 -11.64
N LEU A 105 -11.94 14.11 -10.68
CA LEU A 105 -11.38 15.44 -10.43
C LEU A 105 -10.40 15.77 -11.56
N LYS A 106 -10.90 16.37 -12.65
CA LYS A 106 -10.16 16.78 -13.85
C LYS A 106 -8.82 17.49 -13.51
N GLY A 107 -7.77 16.71 -13.31
CA GLY A 107 -6.44 17.17 -12.88
C GLY A 107 -5.79 18.11 -13.89
N LYS A 108 -4.66 18.71 -13.46
CA LYS A 108 -3.68 19.59 -14.16
C LYS A 108 -3.79 19.77 -15.70
N ASN A 109 -4.14 18.73 -16.45
CA ASN A 109 -4.30 18.71 -17.91
C ASN A 109 -5.29 19.75 -18.46
N ARG A 110 -6.39 20.08 -17.76
CA ARG A 110 -7.29 21.15 -18.25
C ARG A 110 -6.76 22.55 -17.94
N LEU A 111 -6.10 22.77 -16.81
CA LEU A 111 -5.52 24.07 -16.45
C LEU A 111 -4.36 24.47 -17.37
N GLN A 112 -3.54 23.52 -17.82
CA GLN A 112 -2.55 23.79 -18.89
C GLN A 112 -3.23 24.10 -20.23
N LYS A 113 -4.33 23.42 -20.57
CA LYS A 113 -5.10 23.69 -21.79
C LYS A 113 -5.78 25.07 -21.73
N ILE A 114 -6.31 25.46 -20.57
CA ILE A 114 -6.91 26.78 -20.31
C ILE A 114 -5.84 27.88 -20.30
N LYS A 115 -4.69 27.69 -19.65
CA LYS A 115 -3.56 28.63 -19.73
C LYS A 115 -3.07 28.83 -21.17
N LYS A 116 -2.97 27.76 -21.97
CA LYS A 116 -2.62 27.86 -23.40
C LYS A 116 -3.70 28.57 -24.24
N LEU A 117 -4.97 28.49 -23.86
CA LEU A 117 -6.07 29.19 -24.54
C LEU A 117 -6.10 30.68 -24.16
N LEU A 118 -5.84 31.03 -22.89
CA LEU A 118 -5.81 32.41 -22.40
C LEU A 118 -4.57 33.20 -22.84
N ILE A 119 -3.46 32.54 -23.18
CA ILE A 119 -2.25 33.18 -23.72
C ILE A 119 -2.35 33.40 -25.25
N LYS A 120 -3.33 32.78 -25.91
CA LYS A 120 -3.57 32.89 -27.37
C LYS A 120 -4.73 33.81 -27.76
N SER A 121 -5.43 34.41 -26.79
CA SER A 121 -6.43 35.46 -27.00
C SER A 121 -5.85 36.83 -26.67
#